data_AF-A0A2M8LPS3-F1
#
_entry.id   AF-A0A2M8LPS3-F1
#
_cell.length_a   1.000
_cell.length_b   1.000
_cell.length_c   1.000
_cell.angle_alpha   90.00
_cell.angle_beta   90.00
_cell.angle_gamma   90.00
#
_symmetry.space_group_name_H-M   'P 1'
#
loop_
_entity.id
_entity.type
_entity.pdbx_description
1 polymer ?
#
loop_
_entity_poly.entity_id
_entity_poly.type
_entity_poly.pdbx_seq_one_letter_code
_entity_poly.pdbx_strand_id
1 'polypeptide(L)'
;MEPTYRAGERIGAERIDGSEARPGDVVLFQDLAWRPDGSLVMGRVVATGGDRVTCCEGNRISVDGRPLDEPYVRGGDPVGVPGLEFDVRVPDGQLFLAGDDRADSFDSRLRATGDRPGTVPATAVRGRALESPAVPLLLLSGVLGGGVLTVTGLALGTAALIVRRRAQDPPAAPYGHLPVAV
;
A
#
# COMPACT_ATOMS: atom_id res chain seq x y z
N MET A 1 9.40 6.69 -12.99
CA MET A 1 8.81 5.67 -12.08
C MET A 1 8.59 4.33 -12.76
N GLU A 2 8.84 4.20 -14.06
CA GLU A 2 8.99 2.88 -14.66
C GLU A 2 10.24 2.18 -14.10
N PRO A 3 10.26 0.84 -13.97
CA PRO A 3 9.26 -0.11 -14.46
C PRO A 3 8.04 -0.28 -13.55
N THR A 4 8.10 0.21 -12.31
CA THR A 4 7.04 0.02 -11.29
C THR A 4 5.70 0.59 -11.74
N TYR A 5 5.71 1.80 -12.30
CA TYR A 5 4.50 2.46 -12.82
C TYR A 5 4.76 2.98 -14.23
N ARG A 6 3.90 2.62 -15.18
CA ARG A 6 4.03 3.00 -16.59
C ARG A 6 3.24 4.25 -16.95
N ALA A 7 3.71 4.97 -17.96
CA ALA A 7 2.96 6.09 -18.51
C ALA A 7 1.57 5.63 -18.98
N GLY A 8 0.53 6.36 -18.56
CA GLY A 8 -0.87 6.04 -18.88
C GLY A 8 -1.52 4.99 -17.97
N GLU A 9 -0.78 4.37 -17.06
CA GLU A 9 -1.31 3.44 -16.07
C GLU A 9 -2.23 4.16 -15.07
N ARG A 10 -3.35 3.52 -14.72
CA ARG A 10 -4.22 3.99 -13.63
C ARG A 10 -3.80 3.32 -12.33
N ILE A 11 -3.47 4.14 -11.34
CA ILE A 11 -3.04 3.69 -10.02
C ILE A 11 -4.11 4.03 -8.97
N GLY A 12 -4.26 3.17 -7.97
CA GLY A 12 -4.93 3.52 -6.73
C GLY A 12 -3.98 4.31 -5.84
N ALA A 13 -4.47 5.30 -5.11
CA ALA A 13 -3.70 6.01 -4.10
C ALA A 13 -4.51 6.22 -2.83
N GLU A 14 -3.86 6.02 -1.70
CA GLU A 14 -4.37 6.33 -0.37
C GLU A 14 -3.95 7.75 0.01
N ARG A 15 -4.85 8.52 0.62
CA ARG A 15 -4.49 9.82 1.20
C ARG A 15 -3.85 9.60 2.56
N ILE A 16 -2.65 10.12 2.76
CA ILE A 16 -1.89 10.05 4.00
C ILE A 16 -1.36 11.43 4.38
N ASP A 17 -1.02 11.63 5.65
CA ASP A 17 -0.08 12.69 6.04
C ASP A 17 1.34 12.25 5.64
N GLY A 18 2.17 13.19 5.16
CA GLY A 18 3.51 12.84 4.71
C GLY A 18 4.44 12.36 5.82
N SER A 19 4.14 12.66 7.08
CA SER A 19 4.87 12.11 8.24
C SER A 19 4.65 10.60 8.42
N GLU A 20 3.63 10.03 7.78
CA GLU A 20 3.36 8.59 7.78
C GLU A 20 4.14 7.85 6.68
N ALA A 21 4.76 8.59 5.76
CA ALA A 21 5.52 8.02 4.65
C ALA A 21 6.79 7.31 5.16
N ARG A 22 7.04 6.11 4.65
CA ARG A 22 8.15 5.26 5.07
C ARG A 22 9.10 4.98 3.91
N PRO A 23 10.39 4.67 4.18
CA PRO A 23 11.28 4.16 3.15
C PRO A 23 10.63 2.99 2.39
N GLY A 24 10.70 3.06 1.06
CA GLY A 24 10.04 2.12 0.14
C GLY A 24 8.68 2.59 -0.39
N ASP A 25 7.96 3.47 0.32
CA ASP A 25 6.68 3.99 -0.17
C ASP A 25 6.86 4.77 -1.47
N VAL A 26 5.90 4.65 -2.39
CA VAL A 26 5.82 5.52 -3.54
C VAL A 26 4.77 6.60 -3.27
N VAL A 27 5.21 7.84 -3.17
CA VAL A 27 4.36 8.97 -2.80
C VAL A 27 4.06 9.86 -4.00
N LEU A 28 2.86 10.43 -3.99
CA LEU A 28 2.45 11.52 -4.86
C LEU A 28 2.64 12.83 -4.07
N PHE A 29 3.48 13.73 -4.58
CA PHE A 29 3.75 15.01 -3.93
C PHE A 29 3.57 16.18 -4.90
N GLN A 30 3.25 17.35 -4.36
CA GLN A 30 3.05 18.58 -5.10
C GLN A 30 3.81 19.70 -4.38
N ASP A 31 4.89 20.16 -5.01
CA ASP A 31 5.74 21.24 -4.51
C ASP A 31 6.15 22.16 -5.66
N LEU A 32 5.84 23.45 -5.55
CA LEU A 32 6.13 24.45 -6.57
C LEU A 32 7.63 24.67 -6.78
N ALA A 33 8.46 24.35 -5.77
CA ALA A 33 9.91 24.37 -5.92
C ALA A 33 10.44 23.26 -6.85
N TRP A 34 9.67 22.18 -7.04
CA TRP A 34 9.98 21.11 -7.99
C TRP A 34 9.24 21.26 -9.31
N ARG A 35 7.97 21.66 -9.21
CA ARG A 35 7.01 21.72 -10.31
C ARG A 35 6.27 23.05 -10.27
N PRO A 36 6.82 24.10 -10.92
CA PRO A 36 6.18 25.41 -10.93
C PRO A 36 4.78 25.42 -11.57
N ASP A 37 4.48 24.42 -12.39
CA ASP A 37 3.16 24.16 -12.98
C ASP A 37 2.14 23.58 -11.98
N GLY A 38 2.57 23.26 -10.76
CA GLY A 38 1.72 22.65 -9.74
C GLY A 38 1.35 21.20 -10.05
N SER A 39 2.02 20.55 -10.99
CA SER A 39 1.75 19.15 -11.32
C SER A 39 2.13 18.22 -10.15
N LEU A 40 1.35 17.15 -9.97
CA LEU A 40 1.71 16.05 -9.07
C LEU A 40 2.88 15.27 -9.66
N VAL A 41 3.84 14.91 -8.81
CA VAL A 41 4.98 14.06 -9.16
C VAL A 41 4.94 12.84 -8.28
N MET A 42 5.42 11.74 -8.83
CA MET A 42 5.61 10.49 -8.11
C MET A 42 7.10 10.28 -7.83
N GLY A 43 7.43 9.89 -6.61
CA GLY A 43 8.77 9.49 -6.22
C GLY A 43 8.73 8.43 -5.13
N ARG A 44 9.73 7.54 -5.10
CA ARG A 44 9.90 6.58 -4.02
C ARG A 44 10.66 7.23 -2.87
N VAL A 45 10.17 7.04 -1.65
CA VAL A 45 10.85 7.45 -0.43
C VAL A 45 12.06 6.56 -0.24
N VAL A 46 13.25 7.15 -0.34
CA VAL A 46 14.52 6.46 -0.07
C VAL A 46 14.86 6.60 1.41
N ALA A 47 14.62 7.78 1.98
CA ALA A 47 14.93 8.09 3.36
C ALA A 47 14.03 9.22 3.91
N THR A 48 13.96 9.30 5.24
CA THR A 48 13.13 10.23 6.00
C THR A 48 13.98 11.15 6.88
N GLY A 49 13.37 12.16 7.50
CA GLY A 49 14.07 13.13 8.35
C GLY A 49 14.96 12.46 9.40
N GLY A 50 16.20 12.93 9.49
CA GLY A 50 17.24 12.40 10.39
C GLY A 50 18.23 11.45 9.71
N ASP A 51 17.81 10.75 8.66
CA ASP A 51 18.64 9.77 7.94
C ASP A 51 19.77 10.46 7.16
N ARG A 52 20.88 9.76 6.92
CA ARG A 52 21.95 10.20 6.02
C ARG A 52 22.02 9.34 4.77
N VAL A 53 21.78 9.94 3.61
CA VAL A 53 21.84 9.30 2.30
C VAL A 53 23.15 9.65 1.60
N THR A 54 23.87 8.63 1.14
CA THR A 54 25.19 8.81 0.50
C THR A 54 25.30 8.02 -0.78
N CYS A 55 26.11 8.53 -1.70
CA CYS A 55 26.48 7.88 -2.94
C CYS A 55 27.91 8.29 -3.35
N CYS A 56 28.73 7.47 -4.02
CA CYS A 56 28.43 6.14 -4.56
C CYS A 56 29.59 5.16 -4.38
N GLU A 57 29.85 4.73 -3.14
CA GLU A 57 30.76 3.60 -2.93
C GLU A 57 30.23 2.37 -3.67
N GLY A 58 30.98 1.92 -4.68
CA GLY A 58 30.60 0.76 -5.51
C GLY A 58 29.33 0.97 -6.35
N ASN A 59 29.04 2.20 -6.80
CA ASN A 59 27.83 2.54 -7.56
C ASN A 59 26.53 2.16 -6.83
N ARG A 60 26.45 2.43 -5.52
CA ARG A 60 25.26 2.17 -4.70
C ARG A 60 24.90 3.38 -3.85
N ILE A 61 23.60 3.52 -3.62
CA ILE A 61 23.08 4.44 -2.61
C ILE A 61 23.05 3.72 -1.26
N SER A 62 23.51 4.42 -0.23
CA SER A 62 23.47 3.92 1.15
C SER A 62 22.69 4.88 2.05
N VAL A 63 21.90 4.32 2.96
CA VAL A 63 21.20 5.05 4.03
C VAL A 63 21.83 4.66 5.35
N ASP A 64 22.31 5.64 6.11
CA ASP A 64 23.05 5.45 7.36
C ASP A 64 24.19 4.44 7.27
N GLY A 65 24.92 4.50 6.14
CA GLY A 65 26.05 3.62 5.85
C GLY A 65 25.68 2.20 5.45
N ARG A 66 24.38 1.89 5.29
CA ARG A 66 23.90 0.59 4.80
C ARG A 66 23.52 0.72 3.32
N PRO A 67 24.17 -0.03 2.41
CA PRO A 67 23.76 -0.07 1.01
C PRO A 67 22.31 -0.53 0.87
N LEU A 68 21.55 0.15 0.02
CA LEU A 68 20.18 -0.24 -0.29
C LEU A 68 20.15 -1.41 -1.27
N ASP A 69 19.21 -2.32 -1.05
CA ASP A 69 18.79 -3.30 -2.04
C ASP A 69 17.57 -2.74 -2.80
N GLU A 70 17.74 -2.48 -4.09
CA GLU A 70 16.78 -1.72 -4.90
C GLU A 70 16.27 -2.54 -6.10
N PRO A 71 15.54 -3.65 -5.90
CA PRO A 71 15.09 -4.52 -6.99
C PRO A 71 14.07 -3.85 -7.94
N TYR A 72 13.48 -2.74 -7.51
CA TYR A 72 12.54 -1.93 -8.28
C TYR A 72 13.23 -1.00 -9.29
N VAL A 73 14.54 -0.78 -9.19
CA VAL A 73 15.25 0.16 -10.06
C VAL A 73 15.40 -0.41 -11.47
N ARG A 74 15.06 0.41 -12.47
CA ARG A 74 15.23 0.06 -13.88
C ARG A 74 16.66 -0.39 -14.17
N GLY A 75 16.78 -1.58 -14.75
CA GLY A 75 18.06 -2.11 -15.24
C GLY A 75 19.08 -2.41 -14.14
N GLY A 76 18.71 -2.32 -12.86
CA GLY A 76 19.64 -2.50 -11.75
C GLY A 76 20.70 -1.40 -11.66
N ASP A 77 20.45 -0.21 -12.19
CA ASP A 77 21.34 0.95 -12.09
C ASP A 77 20.85 1.91 -11.00
N PRO A 78 21.27 1.75 -9.73
CA PRO A 78 20.75 2.52 -8.59
C PRO A 78 21.11 4.01 -8.66
N VAL A 79 22.10 4.40 -9.47
CA VAL A 79 22.58 5.78 -9.59
C VAL A 79 22.09 6.42 -10.89
N GLY A 80 22.08 5.72 -12.03
CA GLY A 80 21.55 6.23 -13.29
C GLY A 80 22.36 7.35 -13.95
N VAL A 81 23.27 8.00 -13.21
CA VAL A 81 24.06 9.14 -13.66
C VAL A 81 25.53 8.91 -13.30
N PRO A 82 26.41 8.68 -14.29
CA PRO A 82 27.82 8.44 -14.05
C PRO A 82 28.50 9.59 -13.29
N GLY A 83 29.25 9.26 -12.24
CA GLY A 83 30.03 10.23 -11.46
C GLY A 83 29.20 11.14 -10.55
N LEU A 84 27.90 10.88 -10.38
CA LEU A 84 27.09 11.59 -9.40
C LEU A 84 27.58 11.24 -7.99
N GLU A 85 27.86 12.24 -7.18
CA GLU A 85 28.22 12.07 -5.76
C GLU A 85 27.36 12.98 -4.91
N PHE A 86 26.92 12.48 -3.76
CA PHE A 86 26.18 13.26 -2.79
C PHE A 86 26.27 12.67 -1.39
N ASP A 87 26.12 13.55 -0.41
CA ASP A 87 26.03 13.23 0.99
C ASP A 87 25.00 14.18 1.62
N VAL A 88 23.83 13.62 1.94
CA VAL A 88 22.69 14.39 2.40
C VAL A 88 22.24 13.86 3.75
N ARG A 89 22.26 14.73 4.76
CA ARG A 89 21.46 14.53 5.98
C ARG A 89 20.06 15.08 5.72
N VAL A 90 19.06 14.21 5.73
CA VAL A 90 17.67 14.59 5.45
C VAL A 90 17.17 15.44 6.62
N PRO A 91 16.71 16.69 6.36
CA PRO A 91 16.17 17.53 7.42
C PRO A 91 14.90 16.93 8.03
N ASP A 92 14.64 17.23 9.30
CA ASP A 92 13.40 16.83 9.97
C ASP A 92 12.17 17.31 9.19
N GLY A 93 11.16 16.45 9.10
CA GLY A 93 9.95 16.73 8.33
C GLY A 93 10.13 16.76 6.81
N GLN A 94 11.28 16.29 6.30
CA GLN A 94 11.52 16.14 4.87
C GLN A 94 11.80 14.69 4.46
N LEU A 95 11.70 14.45 3.16
CA LEU A 95 11.86 13.17 2.51
C LEU A 95 12.95 13.29 1.43
N PHE A 96 13.79 12.27 1.32
CA PHE A 96 14.66 12.08 0.16
C PHE A 96 13.94 11.16 -0.82
N LEU A 97 13.58 11.68 -1.99
CA LEU A 97 12.80 10.95 -2.99
C LEU A 97 13.66 10.64 -4.21
N ALA A 98 13.52 9.43 -4.76
CA ALA A 98 14.14 9.04 -6.01
C ALA A 98 13.14 8.35 -6.94
N GLY A 99 13.29 8.55 -8.24
CA GLY A 99 12.53 7.80 -9.23
C GLY A 99 13.07 6.39 -9.42
N ASP A 100 12.20 5.44 -9.75
CA ASP A 100 12.63 4.06 -10.07
C ASP A 100 13.36 3.96 -11.42
N ASP A 101 13.18 4.94 -12.30
CA ASP A 101 14.02 5.14 -13.46
C ASP A 101 15.11 6.16 -13.12
N ARG A 102 16.25 5.66 -12.62
CA ARG A 102 17.28 6.52 -12.04
C ARG A 102 17.93 7.45 -13.06
N ALA A 103 18.03 7.03 -14.32
CA ALA A 103 18.65 7.83 -15.38
C ALA A 103 17.71 8.93 -15.91
N ASP A 104 16.39 8.74 -15.82
CA ASP A 104 15.38 9.67 -16.34
C ASP A 104 14.68 10.49 -15.24
N SER A 105 15.09 10.34 -13.98
CA SER A 105 14.42 11.00 -12.86
C SER A 105 15.15 12.26 -12.40
N PHE A 106 14.47 13.41 -12.53
CA PHE A 106 14.84 14.65 -11.88
C PHE A 106 14.36 14.66 -10.42
N ASP A 107 15.16 14.09 -9.52
CA ASP A 107 14.81 13.81 -8.13
C ASP A 107 15.84 14.33 -7.10
N SER A 108 15.77 13.88 -5.84
CA SER A 108 16.59 14.44 -4.76
C SER A 108 18.08 14.27 -5.00
N ARG A 109 18.48 13.24 -5.73
CA ARG A 109 19.90 12.95 -6.03
C ARG A 109 20.51 14.03 -6.90
N LEU A 110 19.75 14.56 -7.86
CA LEU A 110 20.20 15.61 -8.78
C LEU A 110 20.10 17.02 -8.19
N ARG A 111 19.22 17.23 -7.21
CA ARG A 111 19.10 18.54 -6.53
C ARG A 111 19.96 18.68 -5.29
N ALA A 112 20.50 17.58 -4.76
CA ALA A 112 21.46 17.59 -3.67
C ALA A 112 22.76 18.26 -4.16
N THR A 113 22.89 19.57 -3.92
CA THR A 113 23.99 20.38 -4.44
C THR A 113 24.47 21.35 -3.37
N GLY A 114 25.75 21.26 -3.00
CA GLY A 114 26.35 22.11 -1.97
C GLY A 114 25.52 22.11 -0.68
N ASP A 115 25.00 23.28 -0.31
CA ASP A 115 24.21 23.49 0.92
C ASP A 115 22.73 23.10 0.79
N ARG A 116 22.27 22.67 -0.39
CA ARG A 116 20.87 22.29 -0.60
C ARG A 116 20.73 20.77 -0.53
N PRO A 117 19.95 20.24 0.43
CA PRO A 117 19.79 18.79 0.59
C PRO A 117 18.98 18.14 -0.53
N GLY A 118 18.33 18.93 -1.40
CA GLY A 118 17.56 18.40 -2.52
C GLY A 118 16.29 17.64 -2.09
N THR A 119 15.87 17.75 -0.83
CA THR A 119 14.75 17.01 -0.24
C THR A 119 13.38 17.64 -0.54
N VAL A 120 12.31 16.91 -0.19
CA VAL A 120 10.91 17.34 -0.34
C VAL A 120 10.27 17.46 1.04
N PRO A 121 9.54 18.54 1.35
CA PRO A 121 8.77 18.61 2.58
C PRO A 121 7.75 17.47 2.66
N ALA A 122 7.65 16.77 3.79
CA ALA A 122 6.62 15.76 4.01
C ALA A 122 5.21 16.35 3.83
N THR A 123 5.01 17.62 4.18
CA THR A 123 3.75 18.36 3.98
C THR A 123 3.39 18.56 2.50
N ALA A 124 4.30 18.35 1.56
CA ALA A 124 4.01 18.38 0.13
C ALA A 124 3.39 17.06 -0.38
N VAL A 125 3.40 15.99 0.42
CA VAL A 125 2.76 14.72 0.09
C VAL A 125 1.24 14.91 0.01
N ARG A 126 0.64 14.25 -0.98
CA ARG A 126 -0.81 14.26 -1.24
C ARG A 126 -1.43 12.87 -1.16
N GLY A 127 -0.61 11.83 -1.27
CA GLY A 127 -1.00 10.44 -1.07
C GLY A 127 0.14 9.46 -1.33
N ARG A 128 -0.13 8.19 -1.07
CA ARG A 128 0.75 7.05 -1.34
C ARG A 128 0.10 6.14 -2.38
N ALA A 129 0.86 5.76 -3.39
CA ALA A 129 0.43 4.81 -4.40
C ALA A 129 0.26 3.42 -3.79
N LEU A 130 -0.79 2.72 -4.19
CA LEU A 130 -1.04 1.34 -3.80
C LEU A 130 -0.33 0.42 -4.80
N GLU A 131 0.38 -0.59 -4.31
CA GLU A 131 1.10 -1.55 -5.17
C GLU A 131 0.16 -2.41 -6.02
N SER A 132 -1.08 -2.64 -5.56
CA SER A 132 -2.09 -3.34 -6.36
C SER A 132 -3.51 -2.91 -5.98
N PRO A 133 -4.37 -2.55 -6.96
CA PRO A 133 -5.80 -2.35 -6.71
C PRO A 133 -6.54 -3.66 -6.38
N ALA A 134 -5.90 -4.82 -6.48
CA ALA A 134 -6.53 -6.12 -6.23
C ALA A 134 -6.78 -6.39 -4.74
N VAL A 135 -5.93 -5.88 -3.84
CA VAL A 135 -6.03 -6.22 -2.40
C VAL A 135 -7.36 -5.78 -1.78
N PRO A 136 -7.84 -4.53 -1.97
CA PRO A 136 -9.16 -4.13 -1.47
C PRO A 136 -10.30 -4.96 -2.07
N LEU A 137 -10.22 -5.27 -3.37
CA LEU A 137 -11.23 -6.07 -4.08
C LEU A 137 -11.29 -7.51 -3.58
N LEU A 138 -10.14 -8.12 -3.28
CA LEU A 138 -10.03 -9.46 -2.71
C LEU A 138 -10.56 -9.51 -1.27
N LEU A 139 -10.31 -8.47 -0.47
CA LEU A 139 -10.90 -8.36 0.86
C LEU A 139 -12.43 -8.24 0.79
N LEU A 140 -12.95 -7.41 -0.13
CA LEU A 140 -14.39 -7.24 -0.31
C LEU A 140 -15.08 -8.53 -0.76
N SER A 141 -14.48 -9.26 -1.71
CA SER A 141 -15.01 -10.53 -2.19
C SER A 141 -14.98 -11.61 -1.11
N GLY A 142 -13.94 -11.61 -0.26
CA GLY A 142 -13.88 -12.47 0.92
C GLY A 142 -15.01 -12.19 1.93
N VAL A 143 -15.29 -10.92 2.23
CA VAL A 143 -16.39 -10.55 3.13
C VAL A 143 -17.75 -10.96 2.57
N LEU A 144 -18.00 -10.69 1.29
CA LEU A 144 -19.26 -11.08 0.63
C LEU A 144 -19.42 -12.60 0.59
N GLY A 145 -18.36 -13.34 0.22
CA GLY A 145 -18.36 -14.80 0.20
C GLY A 145 -18.59 -15.40 1.59
N GLY A 146 -17.93 -14.87 2.62
CA GLY A 146 -18.13 -15.28 4.01
C GLY A 146 -19.55 -14.98 4.51
N GLY A 147 -20.11 -13.83 4.16
CA GLY A 147 -21.51 -13.48 4.45
C GLY A 147 -22.50 -14.47 3.84
N VAL A 148 -22.32 -14.82 2.57
CA VAL A 148 -23.16 -15.82 1.90
C VAL A 148 -23.05 -17.19 2.59
N LEU A 149 -21.83 -17.64 2.90
CA LEU A 149 -21.61 -18.93 3.57
C LEU A 149 -22.25 -19.00 4.96
N THR A 150 -22.15 -17.95 5.75
CA THR A 150 -22.75 -17.89 7.10
C THR A 150 -24.28 -17.90 7.04
N VAL A 151 -24.90 -17.12 6.15
CA VAL A 151 -26.36 -17.12 5.95
C VAL A 151 -26.86 -18.50 5.50
N THR A 152 -26.17 -19.12 4.54
CA THR A 152 -26.54 -20.45 4.02
C THR A 152 -26.40 -21.53 5.10
N GLY A 153 -25.32 -21.48 5.89
CA GLY A 153 -25.10 -22.39 7.02
C GLY A 153 -26.16 -22.26 8.11
N LEU A 154 -26.56 -21.04 8.47
CA LEU A 154 -27.65 -20.78 9.41
C LEU A 154 -28.99 -21.31 8.89
N ALA A 155 -29.31 -21.09 7.61
CA ALA A 155 -30.54 -21.59 7.00
C ALA A 155 -30.61 -23.13 7.00
N LEU A 156 -29.52 -23.80 6.60
CA LEU A 156 -29.44 -25.26 6.62
C LEU A 156 -29.47 -25.82 8.06
N GLY A 157 -28.78 -25.17 9.00
CA GLY A 157 -28.78 -25.57 10.41
C GLY A 157 -30.15 -25.45 11.07
N THR A 158 -30.87 -24.35 10.82
CA THR A 158 -32.24 -24.17 11.32
C THR A 158 -33.23 -25.16 10.71
N ALA A 159 -33.15 -25.41 9.40
CA ALA A 159 -33.97 -26.43 8.74
C ALA A 159 -33.73 -27.82 9.33
N ALA A 160 -32.46 -28.20 9.57
CA ALA A 160 -32.11 -29.47 10.20
C ALA A 160 -32.67 -29.60 11.62
N LEU A 161 -32.63 -28.53 12.43
CA LEU A 161 -33.22 -28.51 13.77
C LEU A 161 -34.74 -28.69 13.75
N ILE A 162 -35.45 -28.06 12.79
CA ILE A 162 -36.90 -28.19 12.64
C ILE A 162 -37.28 -29.63 12.26
N VAL A 163 -36.59 -30.22 11.29
CA VAL A 163 -36.82 -31.61 10.87
C VAL A 163 -36.56 -32.57 12.03
N ARG A 164 -35.47 -32.36 12.77
CA ARG A 164 -35.12 -33.20 13.93
C ARG A 164 -36.15 -33.11 15.05
N ARG A 165 -36.68 -31.91 15.33
CA ARG A 165 -37.77 -31.73 16.30
C ARG A 165 -39.05 -32.47 15.89
N ARG A 166 -39.48 -32.34 14.62
CA ARG A 166 -40.65 -33.05 14.11
C ARG A 166 -40.50 -34.57 14.15
N ALA A 167 -39.29 -35.08 13.92
CA ALA A 167 -39.02 -36.52 14.02
C ALA A 167 -39.05 -37.04 15.46
N GLN A 168 -38.86 -36.16 16.45
CA GLN A 168 -38.91 -36.50 17.88
C GLN A 168 -40.31 -36.36 18.48
N ASP A 169 -41.25 -35.69 17.81
CA ASP A 169 -42.64 -35.58 18.27
C ASP A 169 -43.29 -36.98 18.25
N PRO A 170 -43.71 -37.52 19.42
CA PRO A 170 -44.35 -38.82 19.46
C PRO A 170 -45.70 -38.79 18.73
N PRO A 171 -46.15 -39.91 18.14
CA PRO A 171 -47.44 -39.98 17.47
C PRO A 171 -48.57 -39.63 18.45
N ALA A 172 -49.56 -38.87 17.98
CA ALA A 172 -50.72 -38.50 18.78
C ALA A 172 -51.37 -39.75 19.36
N ALA A 173 -51.59 -39.75 20.69
CA ALA A 173 -52.21 -40.86 21.38
C ALA A 173 -53.58 -41.18 20.73
N PRO A 174 -53.90 -42.46 20.46
CA PRO A 174 -55.18 -42.80 19.87
C PRO A 174 -56.30 -42.36 20.80
N TYR A 175 -57.32 -41.69 20.25
CA TYR A 175 -58.51 -41.26 20.97
C TYR A 175 -59.13 -42.45 21.70
N GLY A 176 -59.04 -42.44 23.03
CA GLY A 176 -59.61 -43.47 23.88
C GLY A 176 -61.12 -43.57 23.67
N HIS A 177 -61.59 -44.80 23.47
CA HIS A 177 -63.00 -45.13 23.33
C HIS A 177 -63.75 -44.89 24.65
N LEU A 178 -64.94 -44.29 24.53
CA LEU A 178 -65.91 -43.91 25.57
C LEU A 178 -66.36 -45.07 26.49
N PRO A 179 -66.94 -44.78 27.66
CA PRO A 179 -68.05 -45.58 28.18
C PRO A 179 -69.38 -44.86 27.94
N VAL A 180 -70.30 -45.56 27.25
CA VAL A 180 -71.73 -45.24 27.20
C VAL A 180 -72.34 -45.72 28.53
N ALA A 181 -72.92 -44.79 29.30
CA ALA A 181 -73.70 -45.13 30.48
C ALA A 181 -75.15 -45.48 30.05
N VAL A 182 -75.61 -46.66 30.49
CA VAL A 182 -76.99 -47.16 30.37
C VAL A 182 -77.87 -46.56 31.45
#